data_AF-A0A428NCV1-F1
#
_entry.id   AF-A0A428NCV1-F1
#
_cell.length_a   1.000
_cell.length_b   1.000
_cell.length_c   1.000
_cell.angle_alpha   90.00
_cell.angle_beta   90.00
_cell.angle_gamma   90.00
#
_symmetry.space_group_name_H-M   'P 1'
#
loop_
_entity.id
_entity.type
_entity.pdbx_description
1 polymer ?
#
loop_
_entity_poly.entity_id
_entity_poly.type
_entity_poly.pdbx_seq_one_letter_code
_entity_poly.pdbx_strand_id
1 'polypeptide(L)'
;MGNFGATVASLLDTYTDCLSLLKRFRSNRDEAEAAANETRSTLSSSLRSDRARIRRAYSSRLSQNGARFEKGDAPARSALRRIVKKLTTALANVVHALGGHEHQPVDYESLMALSNGSSLDAIRAMNDLSSRVGST
;
A
#
# COMPACT_ATOMS: atom_id res chain seq x y z
N MET A 1 -17.04 -6.39 -12.24
CA MET A 1 -15.94 -6.98 -11.44
C MET A 1 -14.62 -6.68 -12.15
N GLY A 2 -13.72 -5.91 -11.53
CA GLY A 2 -12.42 -5.57 -12.12
C GLY A 2 -11.49 -6.79 -12.25
N ASN A 3 -10.59 -6.72 -13.22
CA ASN A 3 -9.50 -7.68 -13.38
C ASN A 3 -8.42 -7.48 -12.28
N PHE A 4 -7.45 -8.37 -12.22
CA PHE A 4 -6.36 -8.28 -11.24
C PHE A 4 -5.58 -6.97 -11.40
N GLY A 5 -5.36 -6.51 -12.64
CA GLY A 5 -4.74 -5.22 -12.93
C GLY A 5 -5.45 -4.02 -12.29
N ALA A 6 -6.78 -3.95 -12.37
CA ALA A 6 -7.57 -2.90 -11.72
C ALA A 6 -7.44 -2.92 -10.19
N THR A 7 -7.29 -4.11 -9.61
CA THR A 7 -7.07 -4.25 -8.16
C THR A 7 -5.67 -3.78 -7.76
N VAL A 8 -4.66 -4.04 -8.60
CA VAL A 8 -3.30 -3.51 -8.41
C VAL A 8 -3.27 -1.99 -8.57
N ALA A 9 -3.98 -1.43 -9.55
CA ALA A 9 -4.11 0.02 -9.71
C ALA A 9 -4.71 0.67 -8.45
N SER A 10 -5.83 0.13 -7.96
CA SER A 10 -6.45 0.59 -6.72
C SER A 10 -5.51 0.52 -5.49
N LEU A 11 -4.66 -0.51 -5.42
CA LEU A 11 -3.63 -0.59 -4.39
C LEU A 11 -2.60 0.55 -4.53
N LEU A 12 -2.10 0.80 -5.74
CA LEU A 12 -1.12 1.88 -6.00
C LEU A 12 -1.71 3.28 -5.76
N ASP A 13 -3.00 3.46 -6.01
CA ASP A 13 -3.75 4.69 -5.70
C ASP A 13 -3.89 4.86 -4.19
N THR A 14 -4.22 3.79 -3.46
CA THR A 14 -4.26 3.80 -1.99
C THR A 14 -2.91 4.28 -1.42
N TYR A 15 -1.78 3.75 -1.89
CA TYR A 15 -0.45 4.23 -1.48
C TYR A 15 -0.21 5.72 -1.79
N THR A 16 -0.79 6.23 -2.89
CA THR A 16 -0.68 7.63 -3.30
C THR A 16 -1.50 8.54 -2.41
N ASP A 17 -2.69 8.10 -2.02
CA ASP A 17 -3.54 8.78 -1.05
C ASP A 17 -2.86 8.85 0.31
N CYS A 18 -2.21 7.75 0.77
CA CYS A 18 -1.40 7.76 2.00
C CYS A 18 -0.36 8.88 1.98
N LEU A 19 0.41 8.97 0.90
CA LEU A 19 1.51 9.92 0.77
C LEU A 19 0.99 11.36 0.75
N SER A 20 -0.15 11.59 0.10
CA SER A 20 -0.79 12.90 0.02
C SER A 20 -1.33 13.34 1.39
N LEU A 21 -1.93 12.42 2.15
CA LEU A 21 -2.37 12.67 3.53
C LEU A 21 -1.20 13.00 4.44
N LEU A 22 -0.14 12.18 4.45
CA LEU A 22 1.07 12.43 5.24
C LEU A 22 1.70 13.79 4.93
N LYS A 23 1.70 14.20 3.65
CA LYS A 23 2.20 15.52 3.23
C LYS A 23 1.32 16.66 3.75
N ARG A 24 -0.01 16.52 3.69
CA ARG A 24 -0.96 17.52 4.22
C ARG A 24 -0.80 17.74 5.72
N PHE A 25 -0.64 16.66 6.48
CA PHE A 25 -0.43 16.76 7.93
C PHE A 25 0.95 17.29 8.34
N ARG A 26 1.90 17.40 7.42
CA ARG A 26 3.20 18.07 7.65
C ARG A 26 3.05 19.59 7.69
N SER A 27 2.18 20.14 6.85
CA SER A 27 1.95 21.59 6.75
C SER A 27 1.07 22.16 7.86
N ASN A 28 0.41 21.31 8.65
CA ASN A 28 -0.59 21.70 9.64
C ASN A 28 -0.10 21.60 11.10
N ARG A 29 1.14 21.17 11.35
CA ARG A 29 1.75 21.14 12.69
C ARG A 29 3.04 21.95 12.67
N ASP A 30 2.99 23.13 13.27
CA ASP A 30 4.17 23.93 13.56
C ASP A 30 4.98 23.31 14.72
N GLU A 31 6.30 23.23 14.50
CA GLU A 31 7.46 23.14 15.41
C GLU A 31 7.50 22.15 16.59
N ALA A 32 6.40 21.57 17.07
CA ALA A 32 6.37 20.83 18.34
C ALA A 32 6.82 19.35 18.28
N GLU A 33 7.04 18.74 17.11
CA GLU A 33 7.40 17.32 17.02
C GLU A 33 8.49 17.02 15.96
N ALA A 34 9.74 17.43 16.24
CA ALA A 34 10.88 17.03 15.41
C ALA A 34 11.04 15.50 15.28
N ALA A 35 10.79 14.75 16.37
CA ALA A 35 10.87 13.28 16.38
C ALA A 35 9.76 12.63 15.54
N ALA A 36 8.50 13.10 15.64
CA ALA A 36 7.42 12.57 14.80
C ALA A 36 7.62 12.91 13.32
N ASN A 37 8.31 14.02 13.01
CA ASN A 37 8.65 14.40 11.65
C ASN A 37 9.66 13.45 11.00
N GLU A 38 10.64 12.95 11.76
CA GLU A 38 11.60 11.94 11.27
C GLU A 38 10.90 10.61 10.97
N THR A 39 10.14 10.06 11.93
CA THR A 39 9.41 8.79 11.73
C THR A 39 8.40 8.88 10.59
N ARG A 40 7.72 10.02 10.43
CA ARG A 40 6.84 10.32 9.28
C ARG A 40 7.59 10.34 7.95
N SER A 41 8.78 10.95 7.92
CA SER A 41 9.60 11.03 6.72
C SER A 41 10.07 9.63 6.30
N THR A 42 10.49 8.82 7.27
CA THR A 42 10.83 7.40 7.09
C THR A 42 9.63 6.60 6.57
N LEU A 43 8.45 6.78 7.16
CA LEU A 43 7.22 6.12 6.70
C LEU A 43 6.85 6.52 5.26
N SER A 44 6.93 7.81 4.91
CA SER A 44 6.70 8.28 3.53
C SER A 44 7.71 7.67 2.56
N SER A 45 8.98 7.55 2.95
CA SER A 45 10.01 6.91 2.13
C SER A 45 9.72 5.42 1.92
N SER A 46 9.36 4.70 2.99
CA SER A 46 8.95 3.29 2.94
C SER A 46 7.73 3.08 2.03
N LEU A 47 6.65 3.86 2.20
CA LEU A 47 5.45 3.82 1.35
C LEU A 47 5.77 4.05 -0.14
N ARG A 48 6.67 5.00 -0.45
CA ARG A 48 7.13 5.23 -1.84
C ARG A 48 7.91 4.03 -2.38
N SER A 49 8.80 3.46 -1.57
CA SER A 49 9.60 2.29 -1.94
C SER A 49 8.69 1.09 -2.20
N ASP A 50 7.75 0.82 -1.30
CA ASP A 50 6.75 -0.25 -1.40
C ASP A 50 5.89 -0.10 -2.66
N ARG A 51 5.34 1.09 -2.89
CA ARG A 51 4.58 1.40 -4.11
C ARG A 51 5.40 1.13 -5.37
N ALA A 52 6.66 1.60 -5.40
CA ALA A 52 7.55 1.37 -6.53
C ALA A 52 7.86 -0.11 -6.73
N ARG A 53 8.04 -0.87 -5.64
CA ARG A 53 8.30 -2.31 -5.65
C ARG A 53 7.11 -3.08 -6.22
N ILE A 54 5.90 -2.80 -5.72
CA ILE A 54 4.65 -3.39 -6.22
C ILE A 54 4.48 -3.10 -7.71
N ARG A 55 4.65 -1.84 -8.13
CA ARG A 55 4.55 -1.44 -9.53
C ARG A 55 5.54 -2.20 -10.42
N ARG A 56 6.83 -2.23 -10.05
CA ARG A 56 7.86 -2.97 -10.81
C ARG A 56 7.54 -4.46 -10.91
N ALA A 57 7.12 -5.05 -9.80
CA ALA A 57 6.83 -6.47 -9.72
C ALA A 57 5.56 -6.83 -10.53
N TYR A 58 4.56 -5.94 -10.59
CA TYR A 58 3.40 -6.08 -11.47
C TYR A 58 3.79 -5.96 -12.94
N SER A 59 4.48 -4.88 -13.33
CA SER A 59 4.90 -4.65 -14.72
C SER A 59 5.77 -5.79 -15.26
N SER A 60 6.72 -6.29 -14.45
CA SER A 60 7.58 -7.40 -14.83
C SER A 60 6.79 -8.67 -15.13
N ARG A 61 5.84 -9.05 -14.28
CA ARG A 61 5.02 -10.26 -14.48
C ARG A 61 3.97 -10.09 -15.57
N LEU A 62 3.47 -8.86 -15.75
CA LEU A 62 2.59 -8.53 -16.87
C LEU A 62 3.31 -8.68 -18.20
N SER A 63 4.56 -8.23 -18.32
CA SER A 63 5.38 -8.45 -19.52
C SER A 63 5.68 -9.94 -19.78
N GLN A 64 5.83 -10.75 -18.73
CA GLN A 64 6.11 -12.19 -18.87
C GLN A 64 4.88 -13.00 -19.27
N ASN A 65 3.73 -12.73 -18.64
CA ASN A 65 2.55 -13.60 -18.71
C ASN A 65 1.36 -12.97 -19.47
N GLY A 66 1.47 -11.70 -19.86
CA GLY A 66 0.50 -10.98 -20.67
C GLY A 66 -0.91 -10.91 -20.06
N ALA A 67 -1.92 -10.90 -20.93
CA ALA A 67 -3.32 -10.67 -20.57
C ALA A 67 -3.89 -11.69 -19.55
N ARG A 68 -3.33 -12.91 -19.47
CA ARG A 68 -3.74 -13.92 -18.47
C ARG A 68 -3.44 -13.44 -17.05
N PHE A 69 -2.28 -12.84 -16.85
CA PHE A 69 -1.89 -12.25 -15.57
C PHE A 69 -2.69 -10.99 -15.24
N GLU A 70 -2.95 -10.14 -16.24
CA GLU A 70 -3.80 -8.96 -16.06
C GLU A 70 -5.23 -9.32 -15.62
N LYS A 71 -5.81 -10.36 -16.25
CA LYS A 71 -7.11 -10.91 -15.86
C LYS A 71 -7.06 -11.43 -14.42
N GLY A 72 -6.04 -12.23 -14.13
CA GLY A 72 -5.82 -12.94 -12.88
C GLY A 72 -6.93 -13.93 -12.53
N ASP A 73 -6.78 -14.59 -11.39
CA ASP A 73 -7.74 -15.58 -10.88
C ASP A 73 -8.52 -15.05 -9.66
N ALA A 74 -9.53 -15.79 -9.19
CA ALA A 74 -10.32 -15.39 -8.03
C ALA A 74 -9.49 -15.31 -6.73
N PRO A 75 -8.58 -16.26 -6.42
CA PRO A 75 -7.71 -16.19 -5.25
C PRO A 75 -6.83 -14.94 -5.22
N ALA A 76 -6.12 -14.62 -6.31
CA ALA A 76 -5.20 -13.49 -6.38
C ALA A 76 -5.93 -12.15 -6.24
N ARG A 77 -7.09 -12.01 -6.89
CA ARG A 77 -7.95 -10.83 -6.75
C ARG A 77 -8.44 -10.68 -5.30
N SER A 78 -8.82 -11.77 -4.64
CA SER A 78 -9.26 -11.74 -3.23
C SER A 78 -8.12 -11.42 -2.27
N ALA A 79 -6.93 -11.94 -2.50
CA ALA A 79 -5.74 -11.61 -1.70
C ALA A 79 -5.42 -10.12 -1.76
N LEU A 80 -5.33 -9.53 -2.96
CA LEU A 80 -5.08 -8.10 -3.10
C LEU A 80 -6.18 -7.24 -2.48
N ARG A 81 -7.46 -7.61 -2.62
CA ARG A 81 -8.56 -6.89 -1.97
C ARG A 81 -8.42 -6.86 -0.45
N ARG A 82 -8.00 -7.97 0.18
CA ARG A 82 -7.75 -8.00 1.63
C ARG A 82 -6.61 -7.05 2.02
N ILE A 83 -5.55 -7.00 1.22
CA ILE A 83 -4.42 -6.10 1.44
C ILE A 83 -4.86 -4.63 1.33
N VAL A 84 -5.58 -4.27 0.27
CA VAL A 84 -6.15 -2.92 0.09
C VAL A 84 -7.06 -2.56 1.26
N LYS A 85 -7.95 -3.46 1.68
CA LYS A 85 -8.84 -3.23 2.83
C LYS A 85 -8.04 -2.99 4.12
N LYS A 86 -6.99 -3.79 4.37
CA LYS A 86 -6.16 -3.65 5.58
C LYS A 86 -5.42 -2.31 5.60
N LEU A 87 -4.86 -1.90 4.47
CA LEU A 87 -4.18 -0.60 4.31
C LEU A 87 -5.14 0.57 4.48
N THR A 88 -6.29 0.54 3.80
CA THR A 88 -7.32 1.60 3.90
C THR A 88 -7.87 1.75 5.31
N THR A 89 -8.13 0.65 6.02
CA THR A 89 -8.56 0.70 7.43
C THR A 89 -7.50 1.32 8.33
N ALA A 90 -6.24 0.92 8.18
CA ALA A 90 -5.17 1.51 8.99
C ALA A 90 -4.97 3.00 8.69
N LEU A 91 -5.09 3.41 7.42
CA LEU A 91 -5.06 4.82 7.04
C LEU A 91 -6.19 5.61 7.65
N ALA A 92 -7.42 5.08 7.64
CA ALA A 92 -8.55 5.72 8.27
C ALA A 92 -8.27 5.94 9.77
N ASN A 93 -7.70 4.95 10.47
CA ASN A 93 -7.32 5.09 11.87
C ASN A 93 -6.27 6.19 12.09
N VAL A 94 -5.29 6.32 11.19
CA VAL A 94 -4.27 7.38 11.26
C VAL A 94 -4.87 8.75 10.99
N VAL A 95 -5.74 8.86 9.98
CA VAL A 95 -6.44 10.11 9.69
C VAL A 95 -7.32 10.53 10.87
N HIS A 96 -8.01 9.59 11.51
CA HIS A 96 -8.77 9.84 12.72
C HIS A 96 -7.90 10.29 13.89
N ALA A 97 -6.79 9.60 14.15
CA ALA A 97 -5.84 9.97 15.21
C ALA A 97 -5.18 11.35 14.96
N LEU A 98 -4.99 11.73 13.70
CA LEU A 98 -4.41 13.03 13.32
C LEU A 98 -5.42 14.17 13.23
N GLY A 99 -6.70 13.87 12.99
CA GLY A 99 -7.77 14.86 12.79
C GLY A 99 -8.77 14.98 13.95
N GLY A 100 -8.67 14.11 14.96
CA GLY A 100 -9.49 14.17 16.17
C GLY A 100 -9.12 15.38 17.06
N HIS A 101 -10.11 15.92 17.76
CA HIS A 101 -9.93 16.97 18.78
C HIS A 101 -9.09 16.50 19.97
N GLU A 102 -9.03 15.17 20.19
CA GLU A 102 -8.11 14.53 21.11
C GLU A 102 -6.89 14.00 20.34
N HIS A 103 -5.71 14.54 20.67
CA HIS A 103 -4.42 14.12 20.12
C HIS A 103 -4.09 12.68 20.55
N GLN A 104 -4.61 11.69 19.85
CA GLN A 104 -4.19 10.31 20.04
C GLN A 104 -2.81 10.12 19.36
N PRO A 105 -1.80 9.57 20.07
CA PRO A 105 -0.50 9.33 19.46
C PRO A 105 -0.65 8.35 18.29
N VAL A 106 -0.15 8.75 17.13
CA VAL A 106 -0.12 7.88 15.95
C VAL A 106 1.00 6.86 16.13
N ASP A 107 0.65 5.58 16.11
CA ASP A 107 1.62 4.50 16.11
C ASP A 107 2.23 4.32 14.70
N TYR A 108 3.27 5.11 14.43
CA TYR A 108 4.00 5.07 13.17
C TYR A 108 4.74 3.73 12.94
N GLU A 109 5.13 3.02 13.99
CA GLU A 109 5.78 1.71 13.88
C GLU A 109 4.80 0.67 13.33
N SER A 110 3.59 0.60 13.90
CA SER A 110 2.54 -0.29 13.41
C SER A 110 2.20 -0.01 11.93
N LEU A 111 2.23 1.26 11.50
CA LEU A 111 2.02 1.61 10.10
C LEU A 111 3.16 1.17 9.19
N MET A 112 4.39 1.30 9.66
CA MET A 112 5.57 0.87 8.89
C MET A 112 5.58 -0.65 8.73
N ALA A 113 5.33 -1.38 9.83
CA ALA A 113 5.18 -2.84 9.80
C ALA A 113 4.04 -3.27 8.87
N LEU A 114 2.90 -2.56 8.91
CA LEU A 114 1.78 -2.82 8.03
C LEU A 114 2.10 -2.55 6.56
N SER A 115 2.78 -1.45 6.25
CA SER A 115 3.19 -1.11 4.88
C SER A 115 4.09 -2.18 4.30
N ASN A 116 5.14 -2.55 5.04
CA ASN A 116 6.11 -3.57 4.66
C ASN A 116 5.43 -4.95 4.48
N GLY A 117 4.55 -5.33 5.43
CA GLY A 117 3.80 -6.59 5.34
C GLY A 117 2.87 -6.61 4.13
N SER A 118 2.15 -5.51 3.90
CA SER A 118 1.22 -5.38 2.77
C SER A 118 1.93 -5.42 1.41
N SER A 119 3.11 -4.79 1.30
CA SER A 119 3.89 -4.82 0.06
C SER A 119 4.44 -6.21 -0.22
N LEU A 120 4.89 -6.91 0.82
CA LEU A 120 5.39 -8.27 0.73
C LEU A 120 4.27 -9.27 0.36
N ASP A 121 3.11 -9.16 0.99
CA ASP A 121 1.94 -10.00 0.67
C ASP A 121 1.41 -9.74 -0.75
N ALA A 122 1.43 -8.48 -1.22
CA ALA A 122 1.05 -8.14 -2.59
C ALA A 122 2.02 -8.79 -3.60
N ILE A 123 3.33 -8.74 -3.34
CA ILE A 123 4.34 -9.36 -4.18
C ILE A 123 4.20 -10.89 -4.17
N ARG A 124 3.89 -11.51 -3.03
CA ARG A 124 3.58 -12.94 -2.92
C ARG A 124 2.37 -13.31 -3.76
N ALA A 125 1.26 -12.58 -3.62
CA ALA A 125 0.05 -12.81 -4.40
C ALA A 125 0.31 -12.70 -5.92
N MET A 126 1.17 -11.77 -6.34
CA MET A 126 1.61 -11.67 -7.73
C MET A 126 2.50 -12.84 -8.17
N ASN A 127 3.43 -13.30 -7.33
CA ASN A 127 4.26 -14.47 -7.61
C ASN A 127 3.43 -15.75 -7.75
N ASP A 128 2.51 -15.98 -6.81
CA ASP A 128 1.63 -17.15 -6.82
C ASP A 128 0.71 -17.14 -8.04
N LEU A 129 0.23 -15.96 -8.44
CA LEU A 129 -0.52 -15.85 -9.70
C LEU A 129 0.38 -16.15 -10.90
N SER A 130 1.60 -15.59 -10.91
CA SER A 130 2.56 -15.76 -12.00
C SER A 130 2.94 -17.22 -12.21
N SER A 131 3.17 -17.99 -11.14
CA SER A 131 3.46 -19.41 -11.26
C SER A 131 2.27 -20.17 -11.84
N ARG A 132 1.05 -19.88 -11.37
CA ARG A 132 -0.17 -20.54 -11.88
C ARG A 132 -0.46 -20.23 -13.36
N VAL A 133 -0.23 -18.99 -13.83
CA VAL A 133 -0.48 -18.62 -15.23
C VAL A 133 0.69 -18.91 -16.16
N GLY A 134 1.91 -19.02 -15.64
CA GLY A 134 3.12 -19.36 -16.40
C GLY A 134 3.32 -20.88 -16.57
N SER A 135 2.69 -21.70 -15.73
CA SER A 135 2.68 -23.16 -15.86
C SER A 135 1.60 -23.70 -16.82
N THR A 136 0.93 -22.82 -17.58
CA THR A 136 -0.14 -23.17 -18.55
C THR A 136 0.18 -22.66 -19.95
#